data_AF-M3UW39-F1
#
_entry.id   AF-M3UW39-F1
#
_cell.length_a   1.000
_cell.length_b   1.000
_cell.length_c   1.000
_cell.angle_alpha   90.00
_cell.angle_beta   90.00
_cell.angle_gamma   90.00
#
_symmetry.space_group_name_H-M   'P 1'
#
loop_
_entity.id
_entity.type
_entity.pdbx_description
1 polymer ?
#
loop_
_entity_poly.entity_id
_entity_poly.type
_entity_poly.pdbx_seq_one_letter_code
_entity_poly.pdbx_strand_id
1 'polypeptide(L)'
;MEWNDTFRDTARAFWKGDEDKIGDFAKIFLGSGDKFNRRGRKPYSSVNFVTAHDGFTLADTVSYNDKHNEANGEDNNDGHSHNLSWNCGAEGETDDPEIIELRYRQMRNLLATLFLSQGTPMLLAGDEFARTQGGNNNAYCQDSEIGWVNWEISEKSAELQEYVRNLIDLRRRYPLLRRSRFFTGAYNEELGVKDVTWLQPGGTEMGDEQWQDGSNKCMGILLDGRAQPTGIRRKGADTSLLILVNAHYDVVDFTLPEVPMGEHWSLQLDTNQPDLDAGDVFNFGDTYQVTGRSVLLFELTQTKRRKRQA
;
A
#
# COMPACT_ATOMS: atom_id res chain seq x y z
N MET A 1 -14.52 6.41 14.94
CA MET A 1 -13.35 5.95 14.17
C MET A 1 -12.40 5.33 15.17
N GLU A 2 -11.64 4.30 14.77
CA GLU A 2 -10.72 3.56 15.65
C GLU A 2 -9.38 3.40 14.95
N TRP A 3 -8.29 3.56 15.70
CA TRP A 3 -6.93 3.24 15.22
C TRP A 3 -6.84 1.74 14.94
N ASN A 4 -6.32 1.38 13.77
CA ASN A 4 -6.25 0.00 13.33
C ASN A 4 -4.83 -0.55 13.43
N ASP A 5 -4.42 -0.97 14.63
CA ASP A 5 -3.10 -1.61 14.86
C ASP A 5 -2.90 -2.85 13.99
N THR A 6 -3.98 -3.57 13.68
CA THR A 6 -3.96 -4.71 12.75
C THR A 6 -3.52 -4.29 11.35
N PHE A 7 -3.88 -3.08 10.89
CA PHE A 7 -3.37 -2.56 9.62
C PHE A 7 -1.87 -2.33 9.69
N ARG A 8 -1.40 -1.66 10.76
CA ARG A 8 0.01 -1.35 11.00
C ARG A 8 0.86 -2.61 10.96
N ASP A 9 0.52 -3.57 11.82
CA ASP A 9 1.32 -4.77 12.04
C ASP A 9 1.34 -5.66 10.79
N THR A 10 0.18 -5.87 10.15
CA THR A 10 0.09 -6.67 8.93
C THR A 10 0.80 -6.03 7.75
N ALA A 11 0.68 -4.71 7.55
CA ALA A 11 1.39 -4.03 6.46
C ALA A 11 2.90 -4.15 6.64
N ARG A 12 3.41 -3.91 7.86
CA ARG A 12 4.83 -4.05 8.19
C ARG A 12 5.32 -5.48 7.99
N ALA A 13 4.61 -6.48 8.53
CA ALA A 13 4.97 -7.89 8.38
C ALA A 13 4.98 -8.35 6.90
N PHE A 14 3.99 -7.92 6.11
CA PHE A 14 3.93 -8.24 4.68
C PHE A 14 5.15 -7.69 3.93
N TRP A 15 5.49 -6.41 4.14
CA TRP A 15 6.60 -5.76 3.44
C TRP A 15 7.99 -6.17 3.93
N LYS A 16 8.11 -6.56 5.19
CA LYS A 16 9.27 -7.30 5.72
C LYS A 16 9.47 -8.62 4.99
N GLY A 17 8.39 -9.24 4.51
CA GLY A 17 8.40 -10.50 3.75
C GLY A 17 8.15 -11.72 4.62
N ASP A 18 7.45 -11.56 5.75
CA ASP A 18 7.02 -12.69 6.56
C ASP A 18 6.08 -13.60 5.75
N GLU A 19 6.11 -14.89 6.05
CA GLU A 19 5.25 -15.90 5.44
C GLU A 19 3.79 -15.77 5.95
N ASP A 20 2.85 -16.35 5.20
CA ASP A 20 1.42 -16.40 5.55
C ASP A 20 0.73 -15.03 5.68
N LYS A 21 1.27 -13.98 5.04
CA LYS A 21 0.71 -12.62 5.13
C LYS A 21 -0.22 -12.20 4.00
N ILE A 22 -0.27 -12.94 2.90
CA ILE A 22 -1.03 -12.53 1.71
C ILE A 22 -2.53 -12.37 1.97
N GLY A 23 -3.14 -13.31 2.72
CA GLY A 23 -4.56 -13.26 3.09
C GLY A 23 -4.89 -12.15 4.08
N ASP A 24 -4.00 -11.88 5.03
CA ASP A 24 -4.20 -10.79 5.99
C ASP A 24 -3.99 -9.43 5.34
N PHE A 25 -3.01 -9.31 4.43
CA PHE A 25 -2.80 -8.13 3.61
C PHE A 25 -4.07 -7.79 2.80
N ALA A 26 -4.67 -8.79 2.14
CA ALA A 26 -5.90 -8.62 1.38
C ALA A 26 -7.05 -8.03 2.25
N LYS A 27 -7.20 -8.50 3.49
CA LYS A 27 -8.22 -8.01 4.44
C LYS A 27 -7.97 -6.55 4.83
N ILE A 28 -6.73 -6.19 5.20
CA ILE A 28 -6.42 -4.81 5.60
C ILE A 28 -6.54 -3.84 4.42
N PHE A 29 -6.21 -4.29 3.21
CA PHE A 29 -6.29 -3.46 2.00
C PHE A 29 -7.74 -3.06 1.69
N LEU A 30 -8.71 -3.94 1.94
CA LEU A 30 -10.15 -3.65 1.78
C LEU A 30 -10.79 -3.04 3.03
N GLY A 31 -10.00 -2.50 3.95
CA GLY A 31 -10.46 -1.73 5.10
C GLY A 31 -10.85 -2.58 6.31
N SER A 32 -10.30 -3.79 6.42
CA SER A 32 -10.53 -4.73 7.54
C SER A 32 -12.02 -4.98 7.79
N GLY A 33 -12.75 -5.33 6.73
CA GLY A 33 -14.19 -5.56 6.77
C GLY A 33 -14.61 -6.65 7.76
N ASP A 34 -13.78 -7.66 7.98
CA ASP A 34 -13.96 -8.69 9.01
C ASP A 34 -14.08 -8.09 10.43
N LYS A 35 -13.34 -7.02 10.74
CA LYS A 35 -13.36 -6.33 12.03
C LYS A 35 -14.42 -5.22 12.09
N PHE A 36 -14.59 -4.49 10.99
CA PHE A 36 -15.35 -3.24 10.98
C PHE A 36 -16.71 -3.33 10.27
N ASN A 37 -17.00 -4.32 9.43
CA ASN A 37 -18.28 -4.45 8.72
C ASN A 37 -19.37 -5.05 9.63
N ARG A 38 -19.64 -4.38 10.75
CA ARG A 38 -20.65 -4.76 11.74
C ARG A 38 -21.37 -3.53 12.25
N ARG A 39 -22.63 -3.71 12.65
CA ARG A 39 -23.45 -2.65 13.29
C ARG A 39 -23.54 -1.35 12.46
N GLY A 40 -23.57 -1.46 11.13
CA GLY A 40 -23.72 -0.32 10.22
C GLY A 40 -22.47 0.57 10.02
N ARG A 41 -21.33 0.20 10.63
CA ARG A 41 -20.05 0.88 10.40
C ARG A 41 -19.63 0.80 8.93
N LYS A 42 -18.86 1.79 8.51
CA LYS A 42 -18.35 1.96 7.13
C LYS A 42 -16.83 1.86 7.09
N PRO A 43 -16.19 1.67 5.92
CA PRO A 43 -14.73 1.57 5.81
C PRO A 43 -13.97 2.71 6.49
N TYR A 44 -14.46 3.95 6.38
CA TYR A 44 -13.87 5.13 7.04
C TYR A 44 -13.87 5.08 8.58
N SER A 45 -14.49 4.06 9.19
CA SER A 45 -14.41 3.84 10.63
C SER A 45 -13.05 3.29 11.07
N SER A 46 -12.26 2.76 10.14
CA SER A 46 -10.87 2.33 10.33
C SER A 46 -9.94 3.50 10.04
N VAL A 47 -9.14 3.90 11.02
CA VAL A 47 -7.99 4.80 10.82
C VAL A 47 -6.78 3.90 10.57
N ASN A 48 -6.36 3.82 9.32
CA ASN A 48 -5.21 3.04 8.90
C ASN A 48 -3.96 3.89 9.09
N PHE A 49 -2.90 3.29 9.59
CA PHE A 49 -1.60 3.93 9.74
C PHE A 49 -0.52 2.86 9.71
N VAL A 50 0.67 3.23 9.23
CA VAL A 50 1.85 2.36 9.28
C VAL A 50 2.75 2.75 10.45
N THR A 51 2.66 3.99 10.91
CA THR A 51 3.54 4.62 11.88
C THR A 51 2.72 5.61 12.70
N ALA A 52 3.13 5.82 13.94
CA ALA A 52 2.54 6.77 14.86
C ALA A 52 3.65 7.34 15.74
N HIS A 53 3.31 8.21 16.69
CA HIS A 53 4.27 8.70 17.68
C HIS A 53 4.79 7.58 18.59
N ASP A 54 4.00 6.53 18.80
CA ASP A 54 4.42 5.32 19.49
C ASP A 54 5.09 4.36 18.52
N GLY A 55 6.35 4.03 18.76
CA GLY A 55 7.17 3.16 17.93
C GLY A 55 8.05 3.92 16.92
N PHE A 56 8.58 3.18 15.96
CA PHE A 56 9.40 3.77 14.89
C PHE A 56 8.62 4.70 13.96
N THR A 57 9.35 5.72 13.47
CA THR A 57 9.03 6.46 12.24
C THR A 57 9.05 5.55 11.02
N LEU A 58 8.63 6.06 9.85
CA LEU A 58 8.67 5.27 8.61
C LEU A 58 10.11 4.93 8.21
N ALA A 59 11.02 5.91 8.31
CA ALA A 59 12.43 5.72 7.99
C ALA A 59 13.08 4.70 8.93
N ASP A 60 12.77 4.77 10.23
CA ASP A 60 13.36 3.86 11.21
C ASP A 60 12.80 2.44 11.09
N THR A 61 11.53 2.30 10.69
CA THR A 61 10.90 0.99 10.43
C THR A 61 11.64 0.19 9.35
N VAL A 62 12.32 0.86 8.42
CA VAL A 62 13.11 0.22 7.35
C VAL A 62 14.62 0.31 7.58
N SER A 63 15.07 0.86 8.71
CA SER A 63 16.50 1.10 8.99
C SER A 63 17.01 0.42 10.26
N TYR A 64 16.12 -0.05 11.14
CA TYR A 64 16.49 -0.67 12.41
C TYR A 64 15.71 -1.96 12.68
N ASN A 65 16.40 -3.00 13.13
CA ASN A 65 15.77 -4.22 13.63
C ASN A 65 15.46 -4.11 15.13
N ASP A 66 16.37 -3.48 15.88
CA ASP A 66 16.28 -3.33 17.32
C ASP A 66 16.02 -1.86 17.70
N LYS A 67 15.44 -1.65 18.88
CA LYS A 67 15.25 -0.29 19.42
C LYS A 67 16.56 0.23 20.02
N HIS A 68 16.81 1.52 19.85
CA HIS A 68 17.97 2.26 20.34
C HIS A 68 17.48 3.43 21.22
N ASN A 69 16.91 3.08 22.38
CA ASN A 69 16.32 4.05 23.31
C ASN A 69 17.31 4.50 24.40
N GLU A 70 18.61 4.28 24.24
CA GLU A 70 19.64 4.58 25.25
C GLU A 70 19.61 6.04 25.70
N ALA A 71 19.27 6.96 24.78
CA ALA A 71 19.14 8.39 25.06
C ALA A 71 18.05 8.71 26.09
N ASN A 72 17.12 7.80 26.35
CA ASN A 72 16.03 7.97 27.32
C ASN A 72 16.50 7.78 28.78
N GLY A 73 17.68 7.16 28.98
CA GLY A 73 18.25 6.94 30.32
C GLY A 73 17.63 5.79 31.12
N GLU A 74 16.91 4.89 30.46
CA GLU A 74 16.26 3.71 31.07
C GLU A 74 16.93 2.38 30.68
N ASP A 75 18.22 2.42 30.34
CA ASP A 75 19.02 1.28 29.89
C ASP A 75 18.35 0.48 28.74
N ASN A 76 17.67 1.19 27.83
CA ASN A 76 16.93 0.64 26.69
C ASN A 76 15.80 -0.34 27.09
N ASN A 77 15.30 -0.26 28.34
CA ASN A 77 14.19 -1.11 28.82
C ASN A 77 12.81 -0.58 28.44
N ASP A 78 12.71 0.68 28.04
CA ASP A 78 11.48 1.35 27.64
C ASP A 78 11.17 1.16 26.15
N GLY A 79 9.91 1.32 25.74
CA GLY A 79 9.48 1.08 24.36
C GLY A 79 9.29 -0.39 23.99
N HIS A 80 8.58 -0.63 22.87
CA HIS A 80 8.18 -1.98 22.45
C HIS A 80 9.31 -2.72 21.71
N SER A 81 9.55 -4.00 22.00
CA SER A 81 10.62 -4.76 21.32
C SER A 81 10.17 -5.44 20.02
N HIS A 82 8.87 -5.61 19.80
CA HIS A 82 8.35 -6.22 18.57
C HIS A 82 7.84 -5.14 17.61
N ASN A 83 8.73 -4.63 16.76
CA ASN A 83 8.47 -3.48 15.88
C ASN A 83 7.98 -3.86 14.48
N LEU A 84 8.14 -5.14 14.09
CA LEU A 84 7.92 -5.65 12.74
C LEU A 84 8.70 -4.83 11.69
N SER A 85 9.91 -4.40 12.04
CA SER A 85 10.81 -3.63 11.20
C SER A 85 11.83 -4.52 10.49
N TRP A 86 12.49 -3.96 9.49
CA TRP A 86 13.59 -4.60 8.79
C TRP A 86 14.62 -3.56 8.33
N ASN A 87 15.85 -3.68 8.81
CA ASN A 87 16.92 -2.73 8.55
C ASN A 87 17.48 -2.73 7.10
N CYS A 88 16.93 -3.61 6.24
CA CYS A 88 17.32 -3.76 4.84
C CYS A 88 18.78 -4.18 4.59
N GLY A 89 19.47 -4.70 5.62
CA GLY A 89 20.83 -5.25 5.52
C GLY A 89 21.89 -4.53 6.35
N ALA A 90 21.61 -3.32 6.83
CA ALA A 90 22.49 -2.55 7.72
C ALA A 90 21.68 -1.96 8.86
N GLU A 91 22.19 -1.95 10.09
CA GLU A 91 21.51 -1.32 11.23
C GLU A 91 21.85 0.18 11.27
N GLY A 92 20.83 1.04 11.20
CA GLY A 92 20.98 2.49 11.22
C GLY A 92 21.49 3.10 9.91
N GLU A 93 22.18 4.22 10.00
CA GLU A 93 22.74 4.93 8.85
C GLU A 93 23.73 4.07 8.06
N THR A 94 23.73 4.23 6.73
CA THR A 94 24.63 3.50 5.83
C THR A 94 24.91 4.32 4.58
N ASP A 95 26.09 4.13 3.99
CA ASP A 95 26.49 4.72 2.72
C ASP A 95 26.28 3.77 1.53
N ASP A 96 25.76 2.55 1.78
CA ASP A 96 25.50 1.58 0.72
C ASP A 96 24.30 2.02 -0.14
N PRO A 97 24.53 2.38 -1.43
CA PRO A 97 23.46 2.91 -2.29
C PRO A 97 22.37 1.88 -2.57
N GLU A 98 22.66 0.58 -2.57
CA GLU A 98 21.68 -0.46 -2.81
C GLU A 98 20.71 -0.59 -1.61
N ILE A 99 21.25 -0.52 -0.39
CA ILE A 99 20.45 -0.51 0.84
C ILE A 99 19.61 0.76 0.92
N ILE A 100 20.19 1.92 0.61
CA ILE A 100 19.46 3.20 0.62
C ILE A 100 18.27 3.14 -0.35
N GLU A 101 18.48 2.74 -1.61
CA GLU A 101 17.38 2.68 -2.58
C GLU A 101 16.32 1.64 -2.20
N LEU A 102 16.73 0.49 -1.64
CA LEU A 102 15.80 -0.50 -1.09
C LEU A 102 14.94 0.09 0.04
N ARG A 103 15.54 0.83 0.97
CA ARG A 103 14.82 1.50 2.07
C ARG A 103 13.80 2.51 1.54
N TYR A 104 14.20 3.36 0.60
CA TYR A 104 13.27 4.29 -0.03
C TYR A 104 12.13 3.58 -0.76
N ARG A 105 12.41 2.48 -1.46
CA ARG A 105 11.36 1.65 -2.08
C ARG A 105 10.40 1.07 -1.04
N GLN A 106 10.91 0.57 0.09
CA GLN A 106 10.07 0.05 1.18
C GLN A 106 9.20 1.15 1.81
N MET A 107 9.74 2.35 2.02
CA MET A 107 8.94 3.50 2.44
C MET A 107 7.82 3.80 1.44
N ARG A 108 8.13 3.84 0.14
CA ARG A 108 7.14 4.02 -0.93
C ARG A 108 6.09 2.92 -0.96
N ASN A 109 6.46 1.66 -0.72
CA ASN A 109 5.54 0.51 -0.63
C ASN A 109 4.55 0.63 0.53
N LEU A 110 5.05 0.99 1.72
CA LEU A 110 4.23 1.19 2.92
C LEU A 110 3.28 2.38 2.74
N LEU A 111 3.76 3.48 2.18
CA LEU A 111 2.95 4.65 1.84
C LEU A 111 1.91 4.32 0.76
N ALA A 112 2.27 3.61 -0.31
CA ALA A 112 1.33 3.15 -1.33
C ALA A 112 0.24 2.27 -0.71
N THR A 113 0.63 1.31 0.13
CA THR A 113 -0.32 0.46 0.85
C THR A 113 -1.29 1.30 1.67
N LEU A 114 -0.80 2.28 2.43
CA LEU A 114 -1.62 3.18 3.23
C LEU A 114 -2.62 3.99 2.39
N PHE A 115 -2.14 4.64 1.32
CA PHE A 115 -2.95 5.56 0.52
C PHE A 115 -3.84 4.87 -0.53
N LEU A 116 -3.54 3.64 -0.93
CA LEU A 116 -4.37 2.86 -1.86
C LEU A 116 -5.40 1.97 -1.13
N SER A 117 -5.21 1.69 0.15
CA SER A 117 -6.17 0.90 0.94
C SER A 117 -7.49 1.63 1.22
N GLN A 118 -8.56 0.88 1.43
CA GLN A 118 -9.83 1.40 1.94
C GLN A 118 -9.70 1.79 3.41
N GLY A 119 -10.41 2.85 3.81
CA GLY A 119 -10.37 3.40 5.17
C GLY A 119 -9.92 4.85 5.19
N THR A 120 -9.54 5.34 6.37
CA THR A 120 -9.03 6.70 6.55
C THR A 120 -7.53 6.62 6.83
N PRO A 121 -6.64 7.03 5.89
CA PRO A 121 -5.20 7.00 6.13
C PRO A 121 -4.80 8.11 7.10
N MET A 122 -3.88 7.78 8.00
CA MET A 122 -3.19 8.71 8.89
C MET A 122 -1.69 8.62 8.62
N LEU A 123 -1.09 9.76 8.32
CA LEU A 123 0.34 9.92 8.08
C LEU A 123 0.98 10.58 9.32
N LEU A 124 2.05 10.00 9.85
CA LEU A 124 2.83 10.61 10.91
C LEU A 124 3.65 11.78 10.34
N ALA A 125 3.66 12.91 11.05
CA ALA A 125 4.38 14.10 10.60
C ALA A 125 5.89 13.84 10.48
N GLY A 126 6.42 14.10 9.29
CA GLY A 126 7.83 13.91 8.93
C GLY A 126 8.09 12.65 8.12
N ASP A 127 7.17 11.67 8.11
CA ASP A 127 7.33 10.47 7.29
C ASP A 127 7.32 10.79 5.79
N GLU A 128 6.72 11.92 5.38
CA GLU A 128 6.72 12.36 4.00
C GLU A 128 8.11 12.74 3.46
N PHE A 129 9.08 13.00 4.33
CA PHE A 129 10.46 13.30 3.95
C PHE A 129 11.49 12.44 4.71
N ALA A 130 11.07 11.25 5.15
CA ALA A 130 11.90 10.26 5.84
C ALA A 130 12.51 10.76 7.15
N ARG A 131 11.71 11.42 8.00
CA ARG A 131 12.11 11.76 9.37
C ARG A 131 12.57 10.51 10.12
N THR A 132 13.67 10.64 10.86
CA THR A 132 14.25 9.60 11.72
C THR A 132 14.33 10.08 13.17
N GLN A 133 14.30 9.13 14.09
CA GLN A 133 14.61 9.31 15.52
C GLN A 133 15.86 8.50 15.90
N GLY A 134 16.70 8.13 14.93
CA GLY A 134 17.93 7.39 15.14
C GLY A 134 17.73 5.98 15.72
N GLY A 135 16.58 5.36 15.44
CA GLY A 135 16.23 4.06 16.03
C GLY A 135 15.65 4.16 17.45
N ASN A 136 15.39 5.36 17.97
CA ASN A 136 14.60 5.52 19.18
C ASN A 136 13.11 5.33 18.86
N ASN A 137 12.48 4.28 19.38
CA ASN A 137 11.07 3.96 19.12
C ASN A 137 10.12 4.45 20.24
N ASN A 138 10.65 5.21 21.19
CA ASN A 138 9.93 5.73 22.34
C ASN A 138 10.50 7.09 22.75
N ALA A 139 10.55 8.04 21.82
CA ALA A 139 11.16 9.35 22.02
C ALA A 139 10.33 10.30 22.91
N TYR A 140 9.62 9.77 23.90
CA TYR A 140 8.63 10.50 24.72
C TYR A 140 9.26 11.59 25.59
N CYS A 141 10.50 11.41 26.02
CA CYS A 141 11.27 12.34 26.86
C CYS A 141 12.33 13.14 26.08
N GLN A 142 12.36 13.01 24.75
CA GLN A 142 13.37 13.63 23.89
C GLN A 142 12.91 14.99 23.38
N ASP A 143 13.07 16.04 24.19
CA ASP A 143 13.02 17.43 23.69
C ASP A 143 14.40 17.85 23.15
N SER A 144 14.78 17.21 22.05
CA SER A 144 16.09 17.29 21.39
C SER A 144 15.94 17.02 19.89
N GLU A 145 17.06 17.02 19.16
CA GLU A 145 17.12 16.70 17.73
C GLU A 145 16.50 15.32 17.39
N ILE A 146 16.45 14.38 18.34
CA ILE A 146 15.76 13.08 18.20
C ILE A 146 14.23 13.27 18.09
N GLY A 147 13.67 14.17 18.90
CA GLY A 147 12.23 14.43 18.96
C GLY A 147 11.75 15.52 18.01
N TRP A 148 12.64 16.38 17.51
CA TRP A 148 12.29 17.48 16.62
C TRP A 148 12.03 17.02 15.19
N VAL A 149 11.38 17.89 14.41
CA VAL A 149 11.26 17.72 12.96
C VAL A 149 12.41 18.48 12.31
N ASN A 150 13.31 17.76 11.65
CA ASN A 150 14.38 18.35 10.88
C ASN A 150 13.87 18.81 9.50
N TRP A 151 14.03 20.09 9.19
CA TRP A 151 13.61 20.71 7.92
C TRP A 151 14.74 20.80 6.89
N GLU A 152 15.93 20.28 7.20
CA GLU A 152 17.01 20.08 6.24
C GLU A 152 16.70 18.84 5.38
N ILE A 153 15.88 19.06 4.34
CA ILE A 153 15.37 18.00 3.46
C ILE A 153 16.42 17.69 2.39
N SER A 154 16.89 16.44 2.35
CA SER A 154 17.76 15.93 1.30
C SER A 154 17.04 15.81 -0.05
N GLU A 155 17.78 15.64 -1.15
CA GLU A 155 17.21 15.41 -2.49
C GLU A 155 16.28 14.19 -2.51
N LYS A 156 16.75 13.04 -1.99
CA LYS A 156 15.94 11.81 -1.87
C LYS A 156 14.72 11.99 -0.97
N SER A 157 14.84 12.76 0.11
CA SER A 157 13.71 13.10 0.99
C SER A 157 12.68 13.99 0.27
N ALA A 158 13.12 14.89 -0.60
CA ALA A 158 12.24 15.72 -1.43
C ALA A 158 11.52 14.88 -2.51
N GLU A 159 12.20 13.91 -3.13
CA GLU A 159 11.59 12.93 -4.03
C GLU A 159 10.47 12.14 -3.31
N LEU A 160 10.72 11.68 -2.09
CA LEU A 160 9.70 11.00 -1.28
C LEU A 160 8.51 11.91 -0.96
N GLN A 161 8.77 13.19 -0.71
CA GLN A 161 7.70 14.16 -0.44
C GLN A 161 6.81 14.36 -1.67
N GLU A 162 7.40 14.46 -2.86
CA GLU A 162 6.64 14.55 -4.12
C GLU A 162 5.86 13.26 -4.39
N TYR A 163 6.46 12.10 -4.12
CA TYR A 163 5.78 10.81 -4.20
C TYR A 163 4.54 10.74 -3.29
N VAL A 164 4.63 11.26 -2.05
CA VAL A 164 3.48 11.34 -1.14
C VAL A 164 2.39 12.28 -1.68
N ARG A 165 2.76 13.41 -2.28
CA ARG A 165 1.78 14.30 -2.94
C ARG A 165 1.06 13.59 -4.08
N ASN A 166 1.79 12.85 -4.92
CA ASN A 166 1.21 12.06 -6.00
C ASN A 166 0.23 10.99 -5.46
N LEU A 167 0.59 10.26 -4.39
CA LEU A 167 -0.32 9.30 -3.76
C LEU A 167 -1.62 9.93 -3.26
N ILE A 168 -1.54 11.12 -2.64
CA ILE A 168 -2.71 11.87 -2.20
C ILE A 168 -3.57 12.26 -3.40
N ASP A 169 -2.97 12.71 -4.49
CA ASP A 169 -3.69 13.10 -5.70
C ASP A 169 -4.34 11.91 -6.40
N LEU A 170 -3.65 10.76 -6.50
CA LEU A 170 -4.22 9.51 -7.01
C LEU A 170 -5.43 9.07 -6.16
N ARG A 171 -5.30 9.09 -4.83
CA ARG A 171 -6.41 8.76 -3.91
C ARG A 171 -7.60 9.71 -4.09
N ARG A 172 -7.35 11.00 -4.34
CA ARG A 172 -8.42 11.98 -4.61
C ARG A 172 -9.05 11.77 -5.98
N ARG A 173 -8.24 11.49 -7.00
CA ARG A 173 -8.66 11.26 -8.39
C ARG A 173 -9.56 10.04 -8.53
N TYR A 174 -9.25 8.94 -7.84
CA TYR A 174 -9.99 7.69 -7.96
C TYR A 174 -10.98 7.44 -6.81
N PRO A 175 -12.30 7.56 -7.05
CA PRO A 175 -13.31 7.29 -6.02
C PRO A 175 -13.30 5.85 -5.50
N LEU A 176 -12.82 4.88 -6.31
CA LEU A 176 -12.69 3.48 -5.91
C LEU A 176 -11.81 3.29 -4.67
N LEU A 177 -10.82 4.15 -4.43
CA LEU A 177 -9.93 4.09 -3.27
C LEU A 177 -10.57 4.65 -1.98
N ARG A 178 -11.76 5.26 -2.08
CA ARG A 178 -12.46 5.97 -1.00
C ARG A 178 -13.93 5.55 -0.88
N ARG A 179 -14.25 4.29 -1.15
CA ARG A 179 -15.65 3.83 -1.13
C ARG A 179 -16.25 3.94 0.27
N SER A 180 -17.53 4.30 0.30
CA SER A 180 -18.33 4.36 1.54
C SER A 180 -18.86 2.99 1.98
N ARG A 181 -18.70 1.95 1.15
CA ARG A 181 -19.12 0.57 1.42
C ARG A 181 -17.91 -0.36 1.30
N PHE A 182 -17.90 -1.41 2.11
CA PHE A 182 -16.90 -2.46 1.99
C PHE A 182 -17.03 -3.18 0.66
N PHE A 183 -15.89 -3.56 0.10
CA PHE A 183 -15.83 -4.51 -0.98
C PHE A 183 -16.20 -5.91 -0.45
N THR A 184 -16.91 -6.70 -1.23
CA THR A 184 -17.33 -8.04 -0.82
C THR A 184 -16.64 -9.16 -1.58
N GLY A 185 -16.16 -8.89 -2.81
CA GLY A 185 -15.65 -9.92 -3.73
C GLY A 185 -16.75 -10.85 -4.25
N ALA A 186 -18.00 -10.65 -3.83
CA ALA A 186 -19.12 -11.48 -4.25
C ALA A 186 -19.58 -11.06 -5.65
N TYR A 187 -19.82 -12.07 -6.50
CA TYR A 187 -20.36 -11.82 -7.83
C TYR A 187 -21.79 -11.29 -7.72
N ASN A 188 -22.06 -10.15 -8.35
CA ASN A 188 -23.39 -9.60 -8.46
C ASN A 188 -24.02 -10.05 -9.78
N GLU A 189 -24.95 -11.01 -9.73
CA GLU A 189 -25.63 -11.55 -10.92
C GLU A 189 -26.38 -10.49 -11.74
N GLU A 190 -26.99 -9.51 -11.08
CA GLU A 190 -27.77 -8.45 -11.72
C GLU A 190 -26.86 -7.48 -12.51
N LEU A 191 -25.64 -7.25 -12.02
CA LEU A 191 -24.69 -6.33 -12.65
C LEU A 191 -23.65 -7.06 -13.52
N GLY A 192 -23.48 -8.37 -13.33
CA GLY A 192 -22.51 -9.20 -14.02
C GLY A 192 -21.06 -8.87 -13.67
N VAL A 193 -20.78 -8.41 -12.44
CA VAL A 193 -19.45 -7.95 -12.00
C VAL A 193 -19.17 -8.32 -10.54
N LYS A 194 -17.90 -8.59 -10.21
CA LYS A 194 -17.38 -8.55 -8.84
C LYS A 194 -16.84 -7.15 -8.57
N ASP A 195 -16.90 -6.66 -7.34
CA ASP A 195 -16.36 -5.35 -7.02
C ASP A 195 -14.83 -5.37 -6.78
N VAL A 196 -14.30 -6.50 -6.35
CA VAL A 196 -12.87 -6.79 -6.27
C VAL A 196 -12.60 -8.20 -6.80
N THR A 197 -11.46 -8.39 -7.47
CA THR A 197 -10.95 -9.71 -7.87
C THR A 197 -9.47 -9.79 -7.53
N TRP A 198 -9.07 -10.88 -6.87
CA TRP A 198 -7.70 -11.13 -6.47
C TRP A 198 -7.04 -12.03 -7.50
N LEU A 199 -5.90 -11.62 -8.03
CA LEU A 199 -5.26 -12.25 -9.17
C LEU A 199 -3.91 -12.84 -8.75
N GLN A 200 -3.64 -14.05 -9.23
CA GLN A 200 -2.30 -14.62 -9.17
C GLN A 200 -1.43 -14.07 -10.32
N PRO A 201 -0.09 -14.23 -10.28
CA PRO A 201 0.81 -13.72 -11.32
C PRO A 201 0.46 -14.14 -12.75
N GLY A 202 -0.17 -15.31 -12.94
CA GLY A 202 -0.67 -15.74 -14.25
C GLY A 202 -1.85 -14.94 -14.83
N GLY A 203 -2.36 -13.92 -14.12
CA GLY A 203 -3.46 -13.06 -14.57
C GLY A 203 -4.86 -13.63 -14.33
N THR A 204 -4.98 -14.79 -13.67
CA THR A 204 -6.28 -15.41 -13.32
C THR A 204 -6.64 -15.18 -11.86
N GLU A 205 -7.90 -15.40 -11.50
CA GLU A 205 -8.36 -15.27 -10.11
C GLU A 205 -7.67 -16.30 -9.19
N MET A 206 -7.31 -15.88 -7.97
CA MET A 206 -6.72 -16.75 -6.94
C MET A 206 -7.76 -17.74 -6.42
N GLY A 207 -7.43 -19.03 -6.43
CA GLY A 207 -8.18 -20.08 -5.76
C GLY A 207 -7.69 -20.33 -4.33
N ASP A 208 -8.35 -21.25 -3.62
CA ASP A 208 -8.06 -21.57 -2.21
C ASP A 208 -6.60 -22.00 -1.99
N GLU A 209 -6.00 -22.72 -2.94
CA GLU A 209 -4.60 -23.16 -2.87
C GLU A 209 -3.64 -21.96 -2.82
N GLN A 210 -3.86 -20.94 -3.66
CA GLN A 210 -3.01 -19.75 -3.70
C GLN A 210 -3.13 -18.92 -2.42
N TRP A 211 -4.30 -18.94 -1.77
CA TRP A 211 -4.51 -18.28 -0.47
C TRP A 211 -3.87 -19.02 0.70
N GLN A 212 -3.76 -20.34 0.61
CA GLN A 212 -3.20 -21.21 1.65
C GLN A 212 -1.69 -21.43 1.50
N ASP A 213 -1.12 -21.09 0.34
CA ASP A 213 0.32 -21.11 0.13
C ASP A 213 0.99 -19.94 0.86
N GLY A 214 1.56 -20.23 2.03
CA GLY A 214 2.28 -19.28 2.87
C GLY A 214 3.50 -18.63 2.24
N SER A 215 4.01 -19.22 1.15
CA SER A 215 5.16 -18.66 0.43
C SER A 215 4.76 -17.53 -0.53
N ASN A 216 3.48 -17.44 -0.93
CA ASN A 216 2.98 -16.44 -1.86
C ASN A 216 3.09 -15.03 -1.27
N LYS A 217 3.80 -14.17 -2.00
CA LYS A 217 4.06 -12.76 -1.63
C LYS A 217 3.71 -11.78 -2.76
N CYS A 218 3.13 -12.26 -3.85
CA CYS A 218 2.73 -11.46 -5.00
C CYS A 218 1.24 -11.66 -5.33
N MET A 219 0.50 -10.57 -5.51
CA MET A 219 -0.90 -10.61 -5.99
C MET A 219 -1.23 -9.39 -6.86
N GLY A 220 -2.26 -9.55 -7.68
CA GLY A 220 -2.99 -8.43 -8.28
C GLY A 220 -4.32 -8.19 -7.58
N ILE A 221 -4.71 -6.93 -7.46
CA ILE A 221 -5.96 -6.47 -6.87
C ILE A 221 -6.70 -5.68 -7.94
N LEU A 222 -7.70 -6.29 -8.55
CA LEU A 222 -8.53 -5.65 -9.56
C LEU A 222 -9.77 -5.06 -8.89
N LEU A 223 -9.87 -3.74 -8.84
CA LEU A 223 -11.04 -3.02 -8.37
C LEU A 223 -11.91 -2.61 -9.56
N ASP A 224 -13.15 -3.11 -9.62
CA ASP A 224 -14.04 -2.88 -10.76
C ASP A 224 -14.89 -1.61 -10.56
N GLY A 225 -14.64 -0.59 -11.38
CA GLY A 225 -15.36 0.69 -11.34
C GLY A 225 -16.82 0.63 -11.81
N ARG A 226 -17.24 -0.50 -12.40
CA ARG A 226 -18.62 -0.76 -12.82
C ARG A 226 -19.47 -1.30 -11.67
N ALA A 227 -18.84 -1.75 -10.58
CA ALA A 227 -19.56 -2.21 -9.40
C ALA A 227 -20.33 -1.07 -8.72
N GLN A 228 -21.42 -1.42 -8.03
CA GLN A 228 -22.34 -0.45 -7.44
C GLN A 228 -21.65 0.40 -6.36
N PRO A 229 -21.45 1.73 -6.54
CA PRO A 229 -20.67 2.53 -5.59
C PRO A 229 -21.44 2.86 -4.30
N THR A 230 -22.77 2.89 -4.34
CA THR A 230 -23.64 3.35 -3.23
C THR A 230 -24.73 2.32 -2.90
N GLY A 231 -25.71 2.69 -2.06
CA GLY A 231 -26.92 1.89 -1.83
C GLY A 231 -27.93 1.93 -2.98
N ILE A 232 -27.76 2.85 -3.94
CA ILE A 232 -28.66 3.02 -5.09
C ILE A 232 -28.34 1.95 -6.13
N ARG A 233 -29.35 1.18 -6.55
CA ARG A 233 -29.20 0.05 -7.50
C ARG A 233 -28.91 0.55 -8.91
N ARG A 234 -27.64 0.82 -9.20
CA ARG A 234 -27.13 1.22 -10.53
C ARG A 234 -25.68 0.79 -10.67
N LYS A 235 -25.26 0.41 -11.88
CA LYS A 235 -23.84 0.21 -12.22
C LYS A 235 -23.03 1.48 -11.92
N GLY A 236 -21.83 1.28 -11.38
CA GLY A 236 -20.82 2.32 -11.29
C GLY A 236 -20.38 2.79 -12.68
N ALA A 237 -19.70 3.91 -12.70
CA ALA A 237 -19.09 4.48 -13.89
C ALA A 237 -17.66 4.96 -13.60
N ASP A 238 -17.07 4.44 -12.52
CA ASP A 238 -15.70 4.77 -12.15
C ASP A 238 -14.74 4.01 -13.07
N THR A 239 -13.51 4.51 -13.19
CA THR A 239 -12.45 3.77 -13.87
C THR A 239 -12.00 2.59 -13.00
N SER A 240 -11.83 1.41 -13.62
CA SER A 240 -11.29 0.24 -12.90
C SER A 240 -9.79 0.39 -12.69
N LEU A 241 -9.30 -0.14 -11.57
CA LEU A 241 -7.90 -0.07 -11.17
C LEU A 241 -7.34 -1.48 -10.99
N LEU A 242 -6.09 -1.67 -11.40
CA LEU A 242 -5.32 -2.86 -11.09
C LEU A 242 -4.13 -2.46 -10.23
N ILE A 243 -4.03 -3.02 -9.04
CA ILE A 243 -2.91 -2.80 -8.13
C ILE A 243 -2.12 -4.08 -8.05
N LEU A 244 -0.82 -4.04 -8.37
CA LEU A 244 0.07 -5.18 -8.20
C LEU A 244 0.91 -4.94 -6.95
N VAL A 245 1.04 -5.96 -6.11
CA VAL A 245 1.94 -5.93 -4.96
C VAL A 245 2.86 -7.13 -5.03
N ASN A 246 4.15 -6.91 -4.87
CA ASN A 246 5.15 -7.96 -4.79
C ASN A 246 6.05 -7.73 -3.58
N ALA A 247 5.77 -8.44 -2.49
CA ALA A 247 6.64 -8.51 -1.32
C ALA A 247 7.71 -9.62 -1.43
N HIS A 248 7.78 -10.35 -2.54
CA HIS A 248 8.92 -11.25 -2.80
C HIS A 248 10.20 -10.43 -3.03
N TYR A 249 11.35 -11.03 -2.73
CA TYR A 249 12.65 -10.34 -2.88
C TYR A 249 13.11 -10.26 -4.34
N ASP A 250 12.59 -11.13 -5.21
CA ASP A 250 12.92 -11.20 -6.64
C ASP A 250 11.75 -10.74 -7.53
N VAL A 251 12.06 -10.47 -8.79
CA VAL A 251 11.11 -10.13 -9.84
C VAL A 251 10.07 -11.23 -10.02
N VAL A 252 8.82 -10.84 -10.23
CA VAL A 252 7.72 -11.74 -10.57
C VAL A 252 7.10 -11.27 -11.88
N ASP A 253 7.06 -12.17 -12.86
CA ASP A 253 6.36 -11.94 -14.12
C ASP A 253 4.85 -11.99 -13.88
N PHE A 254 4.16 -10.89 -14.19
CA PHE A 254 2.72 -10.75 -13.99
C PHE A 254 2.01 -10.50 -15.31
N THR A 255 1.07 -11.38 -15.69
CA THR A 255 0.25 -11.21 -16.88
C THR A 255 -0.90 -10.25 -16.62
N LEU A 256 -0.98 -9.17 -17.40
CA LEU A 256 -2.02 -8.16 -17.24
C LEU A 256 -3.39 -8.71 -17.69
N PRO A 257 -4.41 -8.68 -16.82
CA PRO A 257 -5.70 -9.31 -17.08
C PRO A 257 -6.52 -8.53 -18.11
N GLU A 258 -7.34 -9.24 -18.88
CA GLU A 258 -8.39 -8.63 -19.69
C GLU A 258 -9.58 -8.24 -18.80
N VAL A 259 -10.13 -7.04 -19.03
CA VAL A 259 -11.33 -6.55 -18.32
C VAL A 259 -12.38 -6.15 -19.35
N PRO A 260 -13.65 -6.60 -19.22
CA PRO A 260 -14.63 -6.30 -20.25
C PRO A 260 -14.87 -4.79 -20.39
N MET A 261 -14.97 -4.32 -21.64
CA MET A 261 -15.11 -2.89 -22.00
C MET A 261 -13.85 -2.02 -21.77
N GLY A 262 -12.71 -2.64 -21.42
CA GLY A 262 -11.41 -1.98 -21.42
C GLY A 262 -10.68 -2.14 -22.76
N GLU A 263 -9.68 -1.29 -23.00
CA GLU A 263 -8.79 -1.36 -24.17
C GLU A 263 -7.38 -1.78 -23.77
N HIS A 264 -6.82 -1.11 -22.77
CA HIS A 264 -5.45 -1.29 -22.31
C HIS A 264 -5.30 -0.78 -20.88
N TRP A 265 -4.19 -1.13 -20.24
CA TRP A 265 -3.76 -0.62 -18.95
C TRP A 265 -2.81 0.55 -19.13
N SER A 266 -2.95 1.58 -18.31
CA SER A 266 -2.00 2.68 -18.22
C SER A 266 -1.33 2.68 -16.86
N LEU A 267 0.01 2.65 -16.81
CA LEU A 267 0.77 2.69 -15.56
C LEU A 267 0.73 4.09 -14.94
N GLN A 268 0.32 4.17 -13.67
CA GLN A 268 0.14 5.41 -12.92
C GLN A 268 1.11 5.56 -11.75
N LEU A 269 1.66 4.46 -11.25
CA LEU A 269 2.56 4.40 -10.10
C LEU A 269 3.40 3.13 -10.19
N ASP A 270 4.71 3.24 -9.96
CA ASP A 270 5.60 2.12 -9.68
C ASP A 270 6.56 2.55 -8.55
N THR A 271 6.59 1.83 -7.43
CA THR A 271 7.48 2.19 -6.31
C THR A 271 8.96 1.97 -6.63
N ASN A 272 9.29 1.15 -7.62
CA ASN A 272 10.66 0.99 -8.11
C ASN A 272 11.12 2.18 -8.97
N GLN A 273 10.18 2.90 -9.58
CA GLN A 273 10.44 4.01 -10.50
C GLN A 273 9.52 5.18 -10.12
N PRO A 274 9.83 5.94 -9.06
CA PRO A 274 8.94 7.00 -8.56
C PRO A 274 8.76 8.16 -9.56
N ASP A 275 9.73 8.38 -10.45
CA ASP A 275 9.75 9.46 -11.45
C ASP A 275 9.20 9.03 -12.82
N LEU A 276 8.54 7.88 -12.90
CA LEU A 276 7.98 7.38 -14.16
C LEU A 276 6.96 8.39 -14.72
N ASP A 277 7.11 8.72 -16.01
CA ASP A 277 6.10 9.48 -16.73
C ASP A 277 4.80 8.65 -16.78
N ALA A 278 3.82 9.01 -15.95
CA ALA A 278 2.53 8.34 -15.94
C ALA A 278 1.91 8.34 -17.34
N GLY A 279 1.49 7.18 -17.83
CA GLY A 279 0.90 7.08 -19.16
C GLY A 279 1.37 5.92 -20.03
N ASP A 280 2.42 5.19 -19.64
CA ASP A 280 2.85 4.00 -20.37
C ASP A 280 1.69 3.01 -20.54
N VAL A 281 1.48 2.57 -21.78
CA VAL A 281 0.33 1.77 -22.20
C VAL A 281 0.74 0.32 -22.39
N PHE A 282 -0.03 -0.58 -21.77
CA PHE A 282 0.16 -2.02 -21.83
C PHE A 282 -1.13 -2.71 -22.29
N ASN A 283 -1.01 -3.64 -23.23
CA ASN A 283 -2.14 -4.42 -23.73
C ASN A 283 -2.52 -5.51 -22.72
N PHE A 284 -3.72 -6.07 -22.89
CA PHE A 284 -4.10 -7.28 -22.17
C PHE A 284 -3.22 -8.46 -22.60
N GLY A 285 -2.84 -9.30 -21.63
CA GLY A 285 -1.95 -10.42 -21.86
C GLY A 285 -0.46 -10.06 -21.90
N ASP A 286 -0.10 -8.77 -21.91
CA ASP A 286 1.29 -8.36 -21.75
C ASP A 286 1.80 -8.82 -20.37
N THR A 287 3.04 -9.29 -20.34
CA THR A 287 3.74 -9.65 -19.09
C THR A 287 4.53 -8.45 -18.60
N TYR A 288 4.21 -7.98 -17.39
CA TYR A 288 4.97 -6.95 -16.70
C TYR A 288 5.91 -7.59 -15.67
N GLN A 289 7.17 -7.16 -15.65
CA GLN A 289 8.16 -7.61 -14.68
C GLN A 289 8.02 -6.84 -13.36
N VAL A 290 7.22 -7.36 -12.45
CA VAL A 290 6.97 -6.72 -11.16
C VAL A 290 8.22 -6.86 -10.30
N THR A 291 8.94 -5.76 -10.11
CA THR A 291 10.22 -5.75 -9.37
C THR A 291 10.04 -6.29 -7.95
N GLY A 292 11.05 -6.97 -7.42
CA GLY A 292 11.07 -7.38 -6.01
C GLY A 292 10.81 -6.19 -5.09
N ARG A 293 9.95 -6.40 -4.09
CA ARG A 293 9.53 -5.37 -3.13
C ARG A 293 8.95 -4.12 -3.82
N SER A 294 7.89 -4.28 -4.60
CA SER A 294 7.25 -3.15 -5.28
C SER A 294 5.71 -3.15 -5.23
N VAL A 295 5.14 -1.95 -5.40
CA VAL A 295 3.71 -1.72 -5.62
C VAL A 295 3.54 -0.99 -6.94
N LEU A 296 2.58 -1.43 -7.75
CA LEU A 296 2.20 -0.76 -8.98
C LEU A 296 0.71 -0.44 -8.99
N LEU A 297 0.34 0.64 -9.64
CA LEU A 297 -1.05 1.01 -9.91
C LEU A 297 -1.23 1.23 -11.41
N PHE A 298 -2.16 0.49 -11.99
CA PHE A 298 -2.62 0.68 -13.36
C PHE A 298 -4.06 1.18 -13.38
N GLU A 299 -4.33 2.10 -14.30
CA GLU A 299 -5.67 2.57 -14.66
C GLU A 299 -6.16 1.86 -15.92
N LEU A 300 -7.42 1.39 -15.93
CA LEU A 300 -8.03 0.82 -17.12
C LEU A 300 -8.52 1.93 -18.06
N THR A 301 -7.93 2.02 -19.26
CA THR A 301 -8.51 2.89 -20.30
C THR A 301 -9.76 2.24 -20.88
N GLN A 302 -10.89 2.93 -20.82
CA GLN A 302 -12.16 2.44 -21.37
C GLN A 302 -12.39 2.94 -22.79
N THR A 303 -12.97 2.08 -23.65
CA THR A 303 -13.45 2.50 -24.97
C THR A 303 -14.51 3.58 -24.81
N LYS A 304 -14.25 4.78 -25.33
CA LYS A 304 -15.28 5.84 -25.39
C LYS A 304 -16.49 5.29 -26.15
N ARG A 305 -17.62 5.13 -25.47
CA ARG A 305 -18.91 4.89 -26.13
C ARG A 305 -19.14 6.02 -27.14
N ARG A 306 -19.01 5.73 -28.45
CA ARG A 306 -19.54 6.60 -29.51
C ARG A 306 -21.00 6.84 -29.16
N LYS A 307 -21.35 8.08 -28.78
CA LYS A 307 -22.76 8.50 -28.70
C LYS A 307 -23.37 8.17 -30.06
N ARG A 308 -24.30 7.21 -30.11
CA ARG A 308 -25.19 7.06 -31.26
C ARG A 308 -25.89 8.41 -31.42
N GLN A 309 -25.51 9.18 -32.43
CA GLN A 309 -26.37 10.24 -32.96
C GLN A 309 -27.65 9.54 -33.43
N ALA A 310 -28.74 9.84 -32.74
CA ALA A 310 -30.09 9.58 -33.23
C ALA A 310 -30.55 10.84 -33.99
#